data_AF-A0A2M7L130-F1
#
_entry.id   AF-A0A2M7L130-F1
#
_cell.length_a   1.000
_cell.length_b   1.000
_cell.length_c   1.000
_cell.angle_alpha   90.00
_cell.angle_beta   90.00
_cell.angle_gamma   90.00
#
_symmetry.space_group_name_H-M   'P 1'
#
loop_
_entity.id
_entity.type
_entity.pdbx_description
1 polymer ?
#
loop_
_entity_poly.entity_id
_entity_poly.type
_entity_poly.pdbx_seq_one_letter_code
_entity_poly.pdbx_strand_id
1 'polypeptide(L)' 'GQLTPATLALVFAGAHSVMLRKSGYAEVTASVTVVSGQTTAVNEVLTPVAPPQGP' A
#
# COMPACT_ATOMS: atom_id res chain seq x y z
N GLY A 1 3.76 -10.19 5.60
CA GLY A 1 3.09 -8.89 5.45
C GLY A 1 3.50 -8.00 6.61
N GLN A 2 3.66 -6.70 6.38
CA GLN A 2 3.96 -5.71 7.44
C GLN A 2 2.69 -4.93 7.80
N LEU A 3 2.62 -4.40 9.02
CA LEU A 3 1.51 -3.56 9.50
C LEU A 3 1.86 -2.08 9.35
N THR A 4 0.94 -1.25 8.89
CA THR A 4 1.16 0.19 8.71
C THR A 4 1.10 0.94 10.05
N PRO A 5 1.99 1.92 10.31
CA PRO A 5 3.10 2.35 9.45
C PRO A 5 4.27 1.35 9.48
N ALA A 6 4.78 0.99 8.29
CA ALA A 6 5.93 0.10 8.12
C ALA A 6 6.95 0.70 7.15
N THR A 7 8.23 0.51 7.46
CA THR A 7 9.34 0.88 6.58
C THR A 7 9.97 -0.39 6.05
N LEU A 8 9.82 -0.64 4.74
CA LEU A 8 10.54 -1.73 4.09
C LEU A 8 11.99 -1.28 3.81
N ALA A 9 12.93 -1.82 4.58
CA ALA A 9 14.35 -1.67 4.30
C ALA A 9 14.80 -2.68 3.23
N LEU A 10 15.91 -2.39 2.54
CA LEU A 10 16.54 -3.27 1.53
C LEU A 10 15.69 -3.53 0.27
N VAL A 11 14.85 -2.57 -0.13
CA VAL A 11 14.16 -2.64 -1.42
C VAL A 11 15.14 -2.22 -2.53
N PHE A 12 15.38 -3.12 -3.48
CA PHE A 12 16.22 -2.81 -4.63
C PHE A 12 15.63 -1.65 -5.44
N ALA A 13 16.48 -0.80 -6.01
CA ALA A 13 16.02 0.26 -6.89
C ALA A 13 15.27 -0.34 -8.11
N GLY A 14 14.14 0.26 -8.47
CA GLY A 14 13.27 -0.26 -9.51
C GLY A 14 11.80 0.08 -9.28
N ALA A 15 10.95 -0.36 -10.21
CA ALA A 15 9.51 -0.26 -10.08
C ALA A 15 8.99 -1.40 -9.20
N HIS A 16 8.24 -1.04 -8.16
CA HIS A 16 7.61 -1.97 -7.22
C HIS A 16 6.12 -1.67 -7.11
N SER A 17 5.32 -2.72 -6.96
CA SER A 17 3.89 -2.60 -6.67
C SER A 17 3.64 -2.90 -5.21
N VAL A 18 3.05 -1.94 -4.51
CA VAL A 18 2.66 -2.05 -3.11
C VAL A 18 1.17 -2.26 -3.04
N MET A 19 0.74 -3.29 -2.32
CA MET A 19 -0.66 -3.69 -2.20
C MET A 19 -1.08 -3.58 -0.74
N LEU A 20 -2.04 -2.71 -0.44
CA LEU A 20 -2.59 -2.56 0.91
C LEU A 20 -3.94 -3.27 0.98
N ARG A 21 -4.05 -4.15 1.97
CA ARG A 21 -5.26 -4.94 2.25
C ARG A 21 -5.62 -4.77 3.71
N LYS A 22 -6.88 -4.45 3.97
CA LYS A 22 -7.44 -4.40 5.30
C LYS A 22 -8.86 -4.95 5.27
N SER A 23 -9.21 -5.80 6.23
CA SER A 23 -10.56 -6.34 6.32
C SER A 23 -11.59 -5.22 6.44
N GLY A 24 -12.64 -5.28 5.62
CA GLY A 24 -13.68 -4.25 5.52
C GLY A 24 -13.31 -3.04 4.64
N TYR A 25 -12.18 -3.09 3.94
CA TYR A 25 -11.70 -2.01 3.06
C TYR A 25 -11.34 -2.56 1.68
N ALA A 26 -11.47 -1.70 0.67
CA ALA A 26 -11.15 -2.03 -0.71
C ALA A 26 -9.63 -2.13 -0.81
N GLU A 27 -9.18 -3.13 -1.55
CA GLU A 27 -7.77 -3.31 -1.83
C GLU A 27 -7.27 -2.21 -2.75
N VAL A 28 -6.15 -1.59 -2.38
CA VAL A 28 -5.50 -0.57 -3.20
C VAL A 28 -4.11 -1.05 -3.58
N THR A 29 -3.76 -0.79 -4.84
CA THR A 29 -2.43 -1.10 -5.38
C THR A 29 -1.79 0.19 -5.86
N ALA A 30 -0.62 0.49 -5.33
CA ALA A 30 0.17 1.66 -5.69
C ALA A 30 1.48 1.22 -6.34
N SER A 31 1.80 1.80 -7.50
CA SER A 31 3.09 1.63 -8.16
C SER A 31 4.07 2.69 -7.65
N VAL A 32 5.17 2.24 -7.05
CA VAL A 32 6.23 3.10 -6.51
C VAL A 32 7.54 2.81 -7.20
N THR A 33 8.27 3.85 -7.57
CA THR A 33 9.64 3.71 -8.07
C THR A 33 10.60 3.97 -6.91
N VAL A 34 11.38 2.96 -6.55
CA VAL A 34 12.42 3.05 -5.52
C VAL A 34 13.72 3.47 -6.18
N VAL A 35 14.35 4.51 -5.65
CA VAL A 35 15.65 5.01 -6.09
C VAL A 35 16.72 4.62 -5.07
N SER A 36 17.87 4.14 -5.54
CA SER A 36 18.94 3.69 -4.66
C SER A 36 19.42 4.83 -3.75
N GLY A 37 19.50 4.57 -2.45
CA GLY A 37 19.91 5.55 -1.44
C GLY A 37 18.84 6.56 -1.03
N GLN A 38 17.63 6.47 -1.59
CA GLN A 38 16.50 7.33 -1.24
C GLN A 38 15.37 6.52 -0.60
N THR A 39 14.65 7.16 0.33
CA THR A 39 13.43 6.60 0.91
C THR A 39 12.23 7.14 0.17
N THR A 40 11.46 6.28 -0.49
CA THR A 40 10.20 6.67 -1.12
C THR A 40 9.05 6.49 -0.15
N ALA A 41 8.37 7.59 0.21
CA ALA A 41 7.17 7.55 1.03
C ALA A 41 5.94 7.23 0.17
N VAL A 42 5.14 6.26 0.59
CA VAL A 42 3.87 5.88 -0.04
C VAL A 42 2.76 6.10 0.99
N ASN A 43 1.82 6.99 0.67
CA ASN A 43 0.68 7.30 1.52
C ASN A 43 -0.60 7.01 0.72
N GLU A 44 -1.24 5.90 1.04
CA GLU A 44 -2.48 5.46 0.39
C GLU A 44 -3.65 5.51 1.37
N VAL A 45 -4.81 5.93 0.89
CA VAL A 45 -6.05 5.98 1.67
C VAL A 45 -6.94 4.81 1.28
N LEU A 46 -7.19 3.90 2.22
CA LEU A 46 -8.10 2.79 1.99
C LEU A 46 -9.56 3.27 2.07
N THR A 47 -10.34 2.95 1.05
CA THR A 47 -11.79 3.18 1.05
C THR A 47 -12.47 2.01 1.76
N PRO A 48 -13.37 2.25 2.74
CA PRO A 48 -14.18 1.18 3.32
C PRO A 48 -14.99 0.51 2.21
N VAL A 49 -15.01 -0.82 2.18
CA VAL A 49 -16.02 -1.54 1.39
C VAL A 49 -17.31 -1.29 2.13
N ALA A 50 -18.18 -0.45 1.57
CA ALA A 50 -19.50 -0.23 2.13
C ALA A 50 -20.12 -1.61 2.44
N PRO A 51 -20.79 -1.79 3.59
CA PRO A 51 -21.66 -2.95 3.76
C PRO A 51 -22.55 -3.02 2.52
N PRO A 52 -22.83 -4.21 1.96
CA PRO A 52 -23.78 -4.31 0.86
C PRO A 52 -25.00 -3.51 1.27
N GLN A 53 -25.32 -2.46 0.51
CA GLN A 53 -26.52 -1.67 0.75
C GLN A 53 -27.67 -2.66 0.66
N GLY A 54 -28.18 -3.05 1.83
CA GLY A 54 -29.27 -4.01 1.93
C GLY A 54 -30.52 -3.40 1.29
N PRO A 55 -31.41 -4.23 0.71
CA PRO A 55 -32.69 -3.78 0.19
C PRO A 55 -33.56 -3.13 1.27
#